data_AF-A0A382X505-F1
#
_entry.id   AF-A0A382X505-F1
#
_cell.length_a   1.000
_cell.length_b   1.000
_cell.length_c   1.000
_cell.angle_alpha   90.00
_cell.angle_beta   90.00
_cell.angle_gamma   90.00
#
_symmetry.space_group_name_H-M   'P 1'
#
loop_
_entity.id
_entity.type
_entity.pdbx_description
1 polymer ?
#
loop_
_entity_poly.entity_id
_entity_poly.type
_entity_poly.pdbx_seq_one_letter_code
_entity_poly.pdbx_strand_id
1 'polypeptide(L)'
;MQAAPAAPRDLAAKEVGNHLGLALHEHSFSWKAPSHVACQVIVASDQRKLAADVGDLWNSGMRRSDKQSGVLGGGQALQPGQEVWWKGRV
;
A
#
# COMPACT_ATOMS: atom_id res chain seq x y z
N MET A 1 -1.11 -28.23 -4.43
CA MET A 1 0.20 -27.55 -4.40
C MET A 1 -0.07 -26.05 -4.42
N GLN A 2 0.12 -25.36 -3.30
CA GLN A 2 -0.10 -23.92 -3.23
C GLN A 2 1.15 -23.24 -3.82
N ALA A 3 1.00 -22.61 -4.98
CA ALA A 3 2.08 -21.84 -5.58
C ALA A 3 2.49 -20.72 -4.62
N ALA A 4 3.80 -20.50 -4.46
CA ALA A 4 4.30 -19.38 -3.68
C ALA A 4 3.60 -18.10 -4.18
N PRO A 5 3.08 -17.23 -3.28
CA PRO A 5 2.36 -16.04 -3.70
C PRO A 5 3.26 -15.23 -4.64
N ALA A 6 2.77 -15.00 -5.85
CA ALA A 6 3.50 -14.26 -6.85
C ALA A 6 3.72 -12.83 -6.33
N ALA A 7 4.97 -12.36 -6.34
CA ALA A 7 5.27 -10.98 -5.98
C ALA A 7 4.38 -10.03 -6.82
N PRO A 8 3.69 -9.06 -6.19
CA PRO A 8 2.78 -8.18 -6.88
C PRO A 8 3.52 -7.36 -7.93
N ARG A 9 2.93 -7.24 -9.12
CA ARG A 9 3.47 -6.51 -10.27
C ARG A 9 2.59 -5.30 -10.58
N ASP A 10 3.05 -4.42 -11.48
CA ASP A 10 2.31 -3.22 -11.89
C ASP A 10 1.86 -2.35 -10.69
N LEU A 11 2.77 -2.14 -9.73
CA LEU A 11 2.53 -1.33 -8.55
C LEU A 11 2.23 0.11 -8.97
N ALA A 12 1.04 0.61 -8.62
CA ALA A 12 0.65 1.99 -8.88
C ALA A 12 0.02 2.62 -7.64
N ALA A 13 0.46 3.84 -7.33
CA ALA A 13 -0.11 4.70 -6.32
C ALA A 13 -0.79 5.89 -7.01
N LYS A 14 -2.00 6.24 -6.57
CA LYS A 14 -2.72 7.41 -7.07
C LYS A 14 -3.22 8.24 -5.91
N GLU A 15 -3.00 9.55 -5.98
CA GLU A 15 -3.61 10.49 -5.05
C GLU A 15 -5.13 10.44 -5.18
N VAL A 16 -5.81 10.34 -4.04
CA VAL A 16 -7.26 10.38 -3.96
C VAL A 16 -7.63 11.79 -3.54
N GLY A 17 -8.13 12.56 -4.49
CA GLY A 17 -8.66 13.89 -4.24
C GLY A 17 -9.85 13.79 -3.31
N ASN A 18 -9.80 14.49 -2.17
CA ASN A 18 -10.96 14.60 -1.31
C ASN A 18 -11.93 15.64 -1.87
N HIS A 19 -13.11 15.20 -2.31
CA HIS A 19 -14.15 16.09 -2.83
C HIS A 19 -14.76 17.03 -1.78
N LEU A 20 -14.43 16.87 -0.50
CA LEU A 20 -14.82 17.79 0.59
C LEU A 20 -13.83 18.95 0.77
N GLY A 21 -12.74 19.01 -0.01
CA GLY A 21 -11.73 20.08 0.09
C GLY A 21 -10.82 19.98 1.32
N LEU A 22 -10.88 18.89 2.09
CA LEU A 22 -9.93 18.64 3.19
C LEU A 22 -8.69 17.95 2.62
N ALA A 23 -7.51 18.45 2.98
CA ALA A 23 -6.24 17.88 2.54
C ALA A 23 -5.92 16.59 3.31
N LEU A 24 -6.65 15.51 3.01
CA LEU A 24 -6.45 14.19 3.62
C LEU A 24 -5.20 13.47 3.09
N HIS A 25 -4.62 13.94 1.96
CA HIS A 25 -3.42 13.37 1.33
C HIS A 25 -3.48 11.85 1.22
N GLU A 26 -4.66 11.33 0.89
CA GLU A 26 -4.89 9.90 0.79
C GLU A 26 -4.32 9.38 -0.53
N HIS A 27 -3.78 8.16 -0.48
CA HIS A 27 -3.32 7.46 -1.66
C HIS A 27 -4.04 6.14 -1.78
N SER A 28 -4.47 5.82 -2.99
CA SER A 28 -4.97 4.51 -3.36
C SER A 28 -3.83 3.69 -3.95
N PHE A 29 -3.66 2.48 -3.44
CA PHE A 29 -2.66 1.54 -3.91
C PHE A 29 -3.32 0.45 -4.75
N SER A 30 -2.62 0.06 -5.81
CA SER A 30 -3.03 -1.02 -6.70
C SER A 30 -1.84 -1.83 -7.19
N TRP A 31 -2.10 -3.09 -7.48
CA TRP A 31 -1.14 -4.06 -7.99
C TRP A 31 -1.86 -5.16 -8.75
N LYS A 32 -1.11 -5.99 -9.47
CA LYS A 32 -1.59 -7.22 -10.09
C LYS A 32 -0.87 -8.42 -9.49
N ALA A 33 -1.64 -9.38 -9.01
CA ALA A 33 -1.11 -10.66 -8.54
C ALA A 33 -2.13 -11.78 -8.79
N PRO A 34 -1.77 -12.84 -9.55
CA PRO A 34 -2.67 -13.96 -9.78
C PRO A 34 -2.90 -14.76 -8.50
N SER A 35 -4.16 -15.07 -8.21
CA SER A 35 -4.59 -16.03 -7.17
C SER A 35 -4.11 -15.73 -5.73
N HIS A 36 -4.22 -14.48 -5.28
CA HIS A 36 -3.96 -14.14 -3.87
C HIS A 36 -5.24 -14.19 -3.02
N VAL A 37 -5.07 -14.51 -1.74
CA VAL A 37 -6.16 -14.63 -0.75
C VAL A 37 -6.01 -13.68 0.43
N ALA A 38 -4.88 -12.99 0.50
CA ALA A 38 -4.60 -11.97 1.48
C ALA A 38 -3.74 -10.88 0.84
N CYS A 39 -3.75 -9.69 1.44
CA CYS A 39 -2.84 -8.63 1.06
C CYS A 39 -2.42 -7.79 2.27
N GLN A 40 -1.24 -7.18 2.16
CA GLN A 40 -0.72 -6.21 3.10
C GLN A 40 0.01 -5.11 2.34
N VAL A 41 -0.29 -3.85 2.68
CA VAL A 41 0.45 -2.69 2.20
C VAL A 41 1.25 -2.13 3.36
N ILE A 42 2.54 -1.93 3.13
CA ILE A 42 3.47 -1.32 4.09
C ILE A 42 4.02 -0.06 3.45
N VAL A 43 3.93 1.07 4.14
CA VAL A 43 4.44 2.38 3.71
C VAL A 43 5.41 2.88 4.78
N ALA A 44 6.61 3.26 4.35
CA ALA A 44 7.68 3.68 5.21
C ALA A 44 8.30 5.00 4.75
N SER A 45 8.88 5.72 5.72
CA SER A 45 9.61 6.96 5.46
C SER A 45 11.03 6.74 4.93
N ASP A 46 11.47 5.49 4.79
CA ASP A 46 12.84 5.14 4.38
C ASP A 46 12.86 3.72 3.80
N GLN A 47 13.73 3.49 2.81
CA GLN A 47 13.84 2.20 2.13
C GLN A 47 14.34 1.08 3.05
N ARG A 48 15.21 1.37 4.03
CA ARG A 48 15.72 0.38 5.01
C ARG A 48 14.62 -0.06 5.95
N LYS A 49 13.78 0.89 6.41
CA LYS A 49 12.58 0.57 7.21
C LYS A 49 11.63 -0.32 6.43
N LEU A 50 11.37 0.03 5.17
CA LEU A 50 10.53 -0.78 4.29
C LEU A 50 11.12 -2.19 4.07
N ALA A 51 12.44 -2.30 3.88
CA ALA A 51 13.14 -3.57 3.71
C ALA A 51 13.06 -4.44 4.98
N ALA A 52 13.04 -3.82 6.16
CA ALA A 52 12.84 -4.46 7.45
C ALA A 52 11.36 -4.69 7.83
N ASP A 53 10.44 -4.49 6.88
CA ASP A 53 8.98 -4.65 7.07
C ASP A 53 8.35 -3.67 8.06
N VAL A 54 9.04 -2.57 8.34
CA VAL A 54 8.59 -1.53 9.25
C VAL A 54 7.82 -0.47 8.46
N GLY A 55 6.50 -0.43 8.65
CA GLY A 55 5.62 0.60 8.10
C GLY A 55 5.37 1.71 9.11
N ASP A 56 6.36 2.57 9.32
CA ASP A 56 6.31 3.65 10.30
C ASP A 56 5.34 4.78 9.92
N LEU A 57 5.02 4.91 8.62
CA LEU A 57 3.98 5.82 8.14
C LEU A 57 2.62 5.13 8.08
N TRP A 58 2.59 3.89 7.58
CA TRP A 58 1.38 3.10 7.54
C TRP A 58 1.64 1.60 7.35
N ASN A 59 0.79 0.78 7.95
CA ASN A 59 0.72 -0.64 7.69
C ASN A 59 -0.75 -1.08 7.72
N SER A 60 -1.26 -1.64 6.62
CA SER A 60 -2.65 -2.10 6.56
C SER A 60 -2.94 -3.30 7.48
N GLY A 61 -1.88 -3.99 7.93
CA GLY A 61 -1.94 -5.36 8.43
C GLY A 61 -2.22 -6.35 7.30
N MET A 62 -2.01 -7.64 7.58
CA MET A 62 -2.41 -8.71 6.67
C MET A 62 -3.93 -8.85 6.71
N ARG A 63 -4.60 -8.59 5.59
CA ARG A 63 -6.06 -8.72 5.46
C ARG A 63 -6.39 -9.80 4.46
N ARG A 64 -7.34 -10.68 4.78
CA ARG A 64 -7.91 -11.60 3.79
C ARG A 64 -8.75 -10.80 2.80
N SER A 65 -8.22 -10.60 1.60
CA SER A 65 -8.89 -9.93 0.51
C SER A 65 -8.22 -10.34 -0.78
N ASP A 66 -9.03 -10.51 -1.82
CA ASP A 66 -8.67 -10.68 -3.23
C ASP A 66 -8.66 -9.33 -3.98
N LYS A 67 -8.85 -8.22 -3.25
CA LYS A 67 -8.81 -6.87 -3.83
C LYS A 67 -7.38 -6.50 -4.22
N GLN A 68 -7.24 -6.10 -5.48
CA GLN A 68 -5.97 -5.74 -6.12
C GLN A 68 -5.88 -4.24 -6.41
N SER A 69 -6.94 -3.48 -6.12
CA SER A 69 -7.04 -2.05 -6.41
C SER A 69 -7.91 -1.33 -5.39
N GLY A 70 -7.72 0.00 -5.28
CA GLY A 70 -8.51 0.84 -4.40
C GLY A 70 -8.26 0.57 -2.91
N VAL A 71 -7.10 -0.01 -2.56
CA VAL A 71 -6.70 -0.15 -1.16
C VAL A 71 -6.27 1.22 -0.67
N LEU A 72 -7.17 1.87 0.07
CA LEU A 72 -6.97 3.20 0.62
C LEU A 72 -5.93 3.15 1.74
N GLY A 73 -4.96 4.05 1.66
CA GLY A 73 -4.03 4.37 2.72
C GLY A 73 -4.74 4.98 3.91
N GLY A 74 -5.18 4.16 4.87
CA GLY A 74 -5.76 4.62 6.14
C GLY A 74 -4.70 5.03 7.17
N GLY A 75 -3.56 5.55 6.71
CA GLY A 75 -2.41 5.91 7.54
C GLY A 75 -2.39 7.38 7.91
N GLN A 76 -1.33 7.78 8.59
CA GLN A 76 -1.07 9.19 8.83
C GLN A 76 -1.01 9.93 7.49
N ALA A 77 -1.69 11.08 7.40
CA ALA A 77 -1.66 11.91 6.20
C ALA A 77 -0.21 12.17 5.79
N LEU A 78 0.13 11.77 4.56
CA LEU A 78 1.47 11.99 4.03
C LEU A 78 1.70 13.49 3.85
N GLN A 79 2.87 13.98 4.24
CA GLN A 79 3.15 15.41 4.12
C GLN A 79 3.40 15.78 2.65
N PRO A 80 2.94 16.95 2.18
CA PRO A 80 3.27 17.46 0.86
C PRO A 80 4.78 17.47 0.62
N GLY A 81 5.21 16.94 -0.53
CA GLY A 81 6.63 16.91 -0.91
C GLY A 81 7.49 15.89 -0.17
N GLN A 82 6.90 15.07 0.70
CA GLN A 82 7.60 13.98 1.37
C GLN A 82 7.76 12.79 0.42
N GLU A 83 9.00 12.35 0.19
CA GLU A 83 9.25 11.07 -0.47
C GLU A 83 8.92 9.91 0.48
N VAL A 84 8.22 8.91 -0.04
CA VAL A 84 7.79 7.74 0.71
C VAL A 84 7.98 6.47 -0.10
N TRP A 85 8.25 5.38 0.59
CA TRP A 85 8.47 4.07 0.00
C TRP A 85 7.35 3.15 0.42
N TRP A 86 6.85 2.33 -0.50
CA TRP A 86 5.83 1.34 -0.17
C TRP A 86 6.05 0.02 -0.88
N LYS A 87 5.53 -1.06 -0.29
CA LYS A 87 5.46 -2.37 -0.93
C LYS A 87 4.12 -3.03 -0.65
N GLY A 88 3.61 -3.71 -1.67
CA GLY A 88 2.49 -4.65 -1.54
C GLY A 88 3.01 -6.07 -1.25
N ARG A 89 2.27 -6.79 -0.43
CA ARG A 89 2.40 -8.24 -0.21
C ARG A 89 1.05 -8.87 -0.45
N VAL A 90 1.07 -10.07 -0.99
CA VAL A 90 -0.11 -10.86 -1.40
C VAL A 90 0.10 -12.32 -1.09
#